data_AF-A0A1B7VF16-F1
#
_entry.id   AF-A0A1B7VF16-F1
#
_cell.length_a   1.000
_cell.length_b   1.000
_cell.length_c   1.000
_cell.angle_alpha   90.00
_cell.angle_beta   90.00
_cell.angle_gamma   90.00
#
_symmetry.space_group_name_H-M   'P 1'
#
loop_
_entity.id
_entity.type
_entity.pdbx_description
1 polymer ?
#
loop_
_entity_poly.entity_id
_entity_poly.type
_entity_poly.pdbx_seq_one_letter_code
_entity_poly.pdbx_strand_id
1 'polypeptide(L)'
;MSDKSTLKKQNPGQLNSVQLNIVTVIDVHKAVRTGSLKNTLYMMDNSVGGQGQGTDHLQTVCKPGQVLNWIIYPMDMEKSPEGVWPPMPKINNIVFLDSQQEGDAEEFSETKICTELKVYGGPDMMRHRYCPVYYYWAGAVLSTLKPGVYNYRFVLELEQEGKKEKLYLHTQEKPSLKIIDLSAGQY
;
A
#
# COMPACT_ATOMS: atom_id res chain seq x y z
N MET A 1 23.80 -10.15 24.19
CA MET A 1 22.68 -9.28 23.76
C MET A 1 23.05 -8.74 22.40
N SER A 2 22.40 -9.23 21.34
CA SER A 2 22.78 -8.93 19.95
C SER A 2 22.14 -7.62 19.51
N ASP A 3 22.99 -6.69 19.11
CA ASP A 3 22.65 -5.36 18.59
C ASP A 3 21.79 -5.51 17.32
N LYS A 4 20.57 -4.97 17.35
CA LYS A 4 19.71 -4.87 16.15
C LYS A 4 20.17 -3.64 15.39
N SER A 5 21.16 -3.79 14.51
CA SER A 5 21.53 -2.75 13.56
C SER A 5 20.34 -2.48 12.63
N THR A 6 19.57 -1.44 12.91
CA THR A 6 18.56 -0.91 12.00
C THR A 6 19.31 -0.45 10.74
N LEU A 7 19.16 -1.19 9.64
CA LEU A 7 19.69 -0.81 8.33
C LEU A 7 19.08 0.55 7.95
N LYS A 8 19.78 1.64 8.28
CA LYS A 8 19.41 2.98 7.82
C LYS A 8 19.70 3.02 6.32
N LYS A 9 18.66 3.29 5.54
CA LYS A 9 18.72 3.47 4.08
C LYS A 9 19.63 4.66 3.76
N GLN A 10 20.93 4.40 3.55
CA GLN A 10 21.90 5.38 3.07
C GLN A 10 22.17 5.10 1.60
N ASN A 11 21.46 5.80 0.73
CA ASN A 11 21.79 5.88 -0.70
C ASN A 11 21.93 7.36 -1.08
N PRO A 12 23.15 7.92 -1.08
CA PRO A 12 23.40 9.32 -1.43
C PRO A 12 23.11 9.69 -2.90
N GLY A 13 22.68 8.73 -3.73
CA GLY A 13 22.35 8.92 -5.15
C GLY A 13 20.88 8.72 -5.53
N GLN A 14 19.97 8.54 -4.56
CA GLN A 14 18.55 8.34 -4.88
C GLN A 14 17.88 9.70 -5.12
N LEU A 15 17.90 10.12 -6.39
CA LEU A 15 17.16 11.26 -6.95
C LEU A 15 15.76 11.34 -6.32
N ASN A 16 15.34 12.55 -5.94
CA ASN A 16 13.97 12.85 -5.51
C ASN A 16 12.98 12.28 -6.54
N SER A 17 12.49 11.06 -6.33
CA SER A 17 11.58 10.45 -7.27
C SER A 17 10.29 11.24 -7.23
N VAL A 18 9.87 11.77 -8.38
CA VAL A 18 8.58 12.47 -8.51
C VAL A 18 7.42 11.50 -8.22
N GLN A 19 7.68 10.20 -8.41
CA GLN A 19 6.73 9.11 -8.18
C GLN A 19 7.27 8.11 -7.14
N LEU A 20 6.50 7.83 -6.11
CA LEU A 20 6.80 6.76 -5.15
C LEU A 20 5.89 5.56 -5.39
N ASN A 21 6.48 4.38 -5.36
CA ASN A 21 5.76 3.12 -5.49
C ASN A 21 5.67 2.48 -4.10
N ILE A 22 4.45 2.20 -3.68
CA ILE A 22 4.11 1.42 -2.49
C ILE A 22 3.67 0.05 -3.01
N VAL A 23 4.52 -0.94 -2.83
CA VAL A 23 4.32 -2.31 -3.31
C VAL A 23 3.81 -3.18 -2.17
N THR A 24 2.68 -3.84 -2.40
CA THR A 24 2.06 -4.76 -1.46
C THR A 24 2.08 -6.18 -2.03
N VAL A 25 2.57 -7.12 -1.22
CA VAL A 25 2.49 -8.57 -1.47
C VAL A 25 1.54 -9.18 -0.44
N ILE A 26 0.66 -10.07 -0.90
CA ILE A 26 -0.33 -10.72 -0.03
C ILE A 26 -0.37 -12.25 -0.22
N ASP A 27 -0.38 -12.98 0.89
CA ASP A 27 -0.78 -14.39 0.92
C ASP A 27 -2.31 -14.49 0.92
N VAL A 28 -2.89 -14.57 -0.28
CA VAL A 28 -4.35 -14.57 -0.48
C VAL A 28 -5.00 -15.80 0.14
N HIS A 29 -4.38 -16.97 0.02
CA HIS A 29 -4.93 -18.21 0.57
C HIS A 29 -5.05 -18.16 2.09
N LYS A 30 -4.00 -17.68 2.78
CA LYS A 30 -4.03 -17.52 4.24
C LYS A 30 -4.98 -16.40 4.65
N ALA A 31 -5.04 -15.29 3.92
CA ALA A 31 -5.94 -14.18 4.22
C ALA A 31 -7.41 -14.61 4.12
N VAL A 32 -7.79 -15.32 3.05
CA VAL A 32 -9.14 -15.87 2.85
C VAL A 32 -9.48 -16.89 3.92
N ARG A 33 -8.57 -17.83 4.22
CA ARG A 33 -8.79 -18.87 5.23
C ARG A 33 -8.99 -18.31 6.64
N THR A 34 -8.26 -17.24 6.99
CA THR A 34 -8.31 -16.64 8.32
C THR A 34 -9.30 -15.50 8.44
N GLY A 35 -9.81 -14.98 7.33
CA GLY A 35 -10.64 -13.77 7.31
C GLY A 35 -9.89 -12.52 7.79
N SER A 36 -8.57 -12.46 7.62
CA SER A 36 -7.74 -11.39 8.17
C SER A 36 -6.51 -11.07 7.30
N LEU A 37 -6.12 -9.80 7.29
CA LEU A 37 -4.84 -9.35 6.69
C LEU A 37 -3.64 -9.48 7.64
N LYS A 38 -3.87 -9.86 8.90
CA LYS A 38 -2.82 -9.99 9.90
C LYS A 38 -1.84 -11.10 9.55
N ASN A 39 -0.55 -10.78 9.46
CA ASN A 39 0.52 -11.72 9.07
C ASN A 39 0.29 -12.37 7.69
N THR A 40 -0.41 -11.68 6.78
CA THR A 40 -0.62 -12.10 5.40
C THR A 40 -0.30 -11.01 4.39
N LEU A 41 -0.19 -9.76 4.82
CA LEU A 41 0.07 -8.59 4.00
C LEU A 41 1.44 -7.97 4.34
N TYR A 42 2.22 -7.65 3.30
CA TYR A 42 3.57 -7.11 3.44
C TYR A 42 3.75 -5.94 2.48
N MET A 43 4.17 -4.78 2.99
CA MET A 43 4.29 -3.55 2.22
C MET A 43 5.73 -3.05 2.18
N MET A 44 6.15 -2.54 1.02
CA MET A 44 7.47 -1.94 0.81
C MET A 44 7.35 -0.70 -0.06
N ASP A 45 8.32 0.20 0.01
CA ASP A 45 8.36 1.35 -0.88
C ASP A 45 9.77 1.77 -1.30
N ASN A 46 9.82 2.66 -2.30
CA ASN A 46 11.05 3.30 -2.74
C ASN A 46 11.31 4.66 -2.06
N SER A 47 10.61 4.99 -0.97
CA SER A 47 10.81 6.25 -0.24
C SER A 47 12.14 6.27 0.54
N VAL A 48 12.71 7.45 0.75
CA VAL A 48 13.91 7.60 1.58
C VAL A 48 13.47 7.94 3.01
N GLY A 49 13.91 7.14 3.99
CA GLY A 49 13.61 7.38 5.41
C GLY A 49 12.28 6.81 5.92
N GLY A 50 11.56 6.03 5.11
CA GLY A 50 10.38 5.27 5.55
C GLY A 50 10.68 4.22 6.63
N GLN A 51 9.63 3.78 7.34
CA GLN A 51 9.69 2.77 8.40
C GLN A 51 8.70 1.64 8.12
N GLY A 52 8.86 0.48 8.77
CA GLY A 52 7.91 -0.64 8.62
C GLY A 52 7.99 -1.37 7.27
N GLN A 53 9.15 -1.36 6.61
CA GLN A 53 9.35 -2.15 5.38
C GLN A 53 9.14 -3.63 5.67
N GLY A 54 8.35 -4.29 4.84
CA GLY A 54 7.96 -5.69 5.02
C GLY A 54 6.91 -5.93 6.10
N THR A 55 6.24 -4.89 6.62
CA THR A 55 5.09 -5.03 7.53
C THR A 55 3.79 -4.58 6.85
N ASP A 56 2.65 -4.78 7.52
CA ASP A 56 1.33 -4.30 7.10
C ASP A 56 1.05 -2.84 7.50
N HIS A 57 1.98 -2.19 8.22
CA HIS A 57 1.90 -0.83 8.74
C HIS A 57 3.08 0.02 8.28
N LEU A 58 3.44 -0.11 7.00
CA LEU A 58 4.47 0.70 6.36
C LEU A 58 4.17 2.19 6.52
N GLN A 59 5.20 2.96 6.90
CA GLN A 59 5.19 4.41 6.85
C GLN A 59 6.04 4.89 5.66
N THR A 60 5.36 5.42 4.65
CA THR A 60 6.00 5.98 3.45
C THR A 60 6.28 7.46 3.65
N VAL A 61 7.54 7.87 3.48
CA VAL A 61 7.92 9.29 3.54
C VAL A 61 7.72 9.93 2.17
N CYS A 62 6.95 10.99 2.12
CA CYS A 62 6.67 11.72 0.87
C CYS A 62 6.51 13.23 1.11
N LYS A 63 6.40 13.98 0.01
CA LYS A 63 6.35 15.44 -0.05
C LYS A 63 5.03 15.87 -0.70
N PRO A 64 4.51 17.06 -0.36
CA PRO A 64 3.38 17.65 -1.06
C PRO A 64 3.62 17.67 -2.58
N GLY A 65 2.60 17.28 -3.36
CA GLY A 65 2.67 17.22 -4.82
C GLY A 65 3.31 15.95 -5.42
N GLN A 66 3.92 15.06 -4.62
CA GLN A 66 4.44 13.80 -5.15
C GLN A 66 3.31 12.85 -5.55
N VAL A 67 3.55 12.09 -6.61
CA VAL A 67 2.64 11.04 -7.07
C VAL A 67 2.97 9.74 -6.33
N LEU A 68 1.94 9.05 -5.86
CA LEU A 68 2.03 7.77 -5.17
C LEU A 68 1.29 6.71 -5.99
N ASN A 69 1.93 5.55 -6.17
CA ASN A 69 1.37 4.38 -6.84
C ASN A 69 1.28 3.23 -5.82
N TRP A 70 0.07 2.83 -5.46
CA TRP A 70 -0.18 1.63 -4.65
C TRP A 70 -0.36 0.44 -5.57
N ILE A 71 0.58 -0.49 -5.53
CA ILE A 71 0.63 -1.68 -6.38
C ILE A 71 0.39 -2.89 -5.49
N ILE A 72 -0.48 -3.81 -5.90
CA ILE A 72 -0.73 -5.07 -5.19
C ILE A 72 -0.63 -6.27 -6.14
N TYR A 73 0.00 -7.34 -5.65
CA TYR A 73 0.01 -8.64 -6.29
C TYR A 73 0.04 -9.77 -5.24
N PRO A 74 -0.48 -10.96 -5.59
CA PRO A 74 -0.42 -12.12 -4.70
C PRO A 74 1.01 -12.65 -4.60
N MET A 75 1.32 -13.33 -3.49
CA MET A 75 2.62 -13.97 -3.28
C MET A 75 2.85 -15.12 -4.27
N ASP A 76 1.78 -15.86 -4.60
CA ASP A 76 1.80 -16.84 -5.67
C ASP A 76 1.43 -16.14 -6.98
N MET A 77 2.35 -16.19 -7.96
CA MET A 77 2.22 -15.57 -9.27
C MET A 77 2.36 -16.59 -10.40
N GLU A 78 2.35 -17.88 -10.07
CA GLU A 78 2.49 -18.97 -11.04
C GLU A 78 1.16 -19.64 -11.32
N LYS A 79 1.06 -20.32 -12.46
CA LYS A 79 -0.11 -21.16 -12.73
C LYS A 79 0.00 -22.43 -11.91
N SER A 80 -1.15 -22.86 -11.38
CA SER A 80 -1.33 -24.23 -10.92
C SER A 80 -0.98 -25.25 -12.04
N PRO A 81 -0.68 -26.51 -11.70
CA PRO A 81 -0.49 -27.57 -12.70
C PRO A 81 -1.65 -27.69 -13.70
N GLU A 82 -2.87 -27.33 -13.29
CA GLU A 82 -4.08 -27.31 -14.11
C GLU A 82 -4.18 -26.07 -15.03
N GLY A 83 -3.18 -25.18 -14.99
CA GLY A 83 -3.09 -23.99 -15.85
C GLY A 83 -3.95 -22.80 -15.39
N VAL A 84 -4.51 -22.86 -14.17
CA VAL A 84 -5.33 -21.81 -13.58
C VAL A 84 -4.44 -20.81 -12.83
N TRP A 85 -4.70 -19.52 -13.04
CA TRP A 85 -4.03 -18.43 -12.32
C TRP A 85 -4.58 -18.30 -10.89
N PRO A 86 -3.77 -17.87 -9.92
CA PRO A 86 -4.21 -17.67 -8.55
C PRO A 86 -5.20 -16.49 -8.46
N PRO A 87 -6.07 -16.49 -7.43
CA PRO A 87 -7.00 -15.38 -7.21
C PRO A 87 -6.24 -14.07 -7.03
N MET A 88 -6.63 -13.05 -7.80
CA MET A 88 -5.95 -11.76 -7.80
C MET A 88 -6.56 -10.81 -6.76
N PRO A 89 -5.77 -10.28 -5.81
CA PRO A 89 -6.23 -9.25 -4.89
C PRO A 89 -6.46 -7.94 -5.63
N LYS A 90 -7.49 -7.20 -5.23
CA LYS A 90 -7.79 -5.85 -5.74
C LYS A 90 -7.81 -4.84 -4.60
N ILE A 91 -7.37 -3.63 -4.91
CA ILE A 91 -7.55 -2.48 -4.02
C ILE A 91 -8.99 -2.03 -4.19
N ASN A 92 -9.80 -2.19 -3.16
CA ASN A 92 -11.18 -1.71 -3.17
C ASN A 92 -11.24 -0.24 -2.75
N ASN A 93 -10.49 0.14 -1.72
CA ASN A 93 -10.44 1.52 -1.25
C ASN A 93 -9.17 1.83 -0.44
N ILE A 94 -8.78 3.10 -0.40
CA ILE A 94 -7.75 3.65 0.49
C ILE A 94 -8.43 4.77 1.28
N VAL A 95 -8.68 4.52 2.56
CA VAL A 95 -9.44 5.46 3.42
C VAL A 95 -8.49 6.11 4.40
N PHE A 96 -8.17 7.40 4.19
CA PHE A 96 -7.40 8.18 5.16
C PHE A 96 -8.22 8.43 6.42
N LEU A 97 -7.56 8.34 7.57
CA LEU A 97 -8.17 8.41 8.89
C LEU A 97 -7.84 9.76 9.53
N ASP A 98 -8.74 10.29 10.36
CA ASP A 98 -8.44 11.48 11.13
C ASP A 98 -7.36 11.18 12.17
N SER A 99 -6.32 12.02 12.21
CA SER A 99 -5.17 11.87 13.10
C SER A 99 -5.29 12.68 14.40
N GLN A 100 -6.33 13.51 14.52
CA GLN A 100 -6.52 14.41 15.67
C GLN A 100 -7.31 13.80 16.83
N GLN A 101 -7.84 12.58 16.68
CA GLN A 101 -8.56 11.89 17.75
C GLN A 101 -7.63 10.86 18.41
N GLU A 102 -7.25 11.09 19.67
CA GLU A 102 -6.61 10.08 20.51
C GLU A 102 -7.61 8.95 20.79
N GLY A 103 -7.32 7.76 20.27
CA GLY A 103 -8.21 6.61 20.31
C GLY A 103 -8.14 5.85 19.01
N ASP A 104 -8.85 4.73 18.91
CA ASP A 104 -8.94 3.98 17.66
C ASP A 104 -9.65 4.86 16.62
N ALA A 105 -8.86 5.66 15.89
CA ALA A 105 -9.33 6.58 14.87
C ALA A 105 -9.95 5.75 13.75
N GLU A 106 -11.23 5.46 13.90
CA GLU A 106 -12.09 4.71 13.00
C GLU A 106 -12.84 5.65 12.05
N GLU A 107 -12.83 6.95 12.35
CA GLU A 107 -13.44 7.99 11.52
C GLU A 107 -12.55 8.37 10.33
N PHE A 108 -13.21 8.62 9.20
CA PHE A 108 -12.54 9.03 7.97
C PHE A 108 -12.09 10.50 8.08
N SER A 109 -10.94 10.80 7.50
CA SER A 109 -10.43 12.17 7.44
C SER A 109 -11.36 13.06 6.61
N GLU A 110 -11.85 14.15 7.19
CA GLU A 110 -12.50 15.23 6.44
C GLU A 110 -11.50 15.98 5.55
N THR A 111 -10.23 15.94 5.92
CA THR A 111 -9.16 16.53 5.12
C THR A 111 -8.85 15.63 3.93
N LYS A 112 -8.99 16.18 2.73
CA LYS A 112 -8.53 15.53 1.50
C LYS A 112 -7.00 15.40 1.54
N ILE A 113 -6.48 14.20 1.29
CA ILE A 113 -5.03 13.93 1.32
C ILE A 113 -4.45 13.86 -0.09
N CYS A 114 -5.15 13.18 -1.00
CA CYS A 114 -4.73 12.98 -2.38
C CYS A 114 -5.73 13.56 -3.38
N THR A 115 -5.22 14.03 -4.52
CA THR A 115 -5.99 14.31 -5.74
C THR A 115 -5.88 13.15 -6.72
N GLU A 116 -6.93 12.94 -7.50
CA GLU A 116 -6.97 11.90 -8.55
C GLU A 116 -6.64 10.50 -8.03
N LEU A 117 -7.00 10.20 -6.78
CA LEU A 117 -6.83 8.86 -6.20
C LEU A 117 -7.82 7.89 -6.84
N LYS A 118 -7.33 7.08 -7.80
CA LYS A 118 -8.18 6.19 -8.61
C LYS A 118 -7.43 4.97 -9.11
N VAL A 119 -8.19 3.98 -9.57
CA VAL A 119 -7.68 2.83 -10.32
C VAL A 119 -6.97 3.33 -11.57
N TYR A 120 -5.73 2.91 -11.76
CA TYR A 120 -4.94 3.28 -12.94
C TYR A 120 -4.57 2.06 -13.79
N GLY A 121 -4.56 0.86 -13.20
CA GLY A 121 -4.53 -0.38 -13.97
C GLY A 121 -4.88 -1.61 -13.15
N GLY A 122 -5.32 -2.67 -13.83
CA GLY A 122 -5.73 -3.92 -13.22
C GLY A 122 -5.91 -5.05 -14.24
N PRO A 123 -6.17 -6.29 -13.76
CA PRO A 123 -6.27 -7.48 -14.59
C PRO A 123 -7.22 -7.29 -15.77
N ASP A 124 -8.37 -6.65 -15.54
CA ASP A 124 -9.45 -6.52 -16.51
C ASP A 124 -9.10 -5.68 -17.74
N MET A 125 -8.11 -4.79 -17.63
CA MET A 125 -7.65 -3.94 -18.75
C MET A 125 -6.46 -4.53 -19.53
N MET A 126 -5.79 -5.55 -18.98
CA MET A 126 -4.56 -6.14 -19.54
C MET A 126 -4.60 -7.67 -19.60
N ARG A 127 -5.79 -8.27 -19.80
CA ARG A 127 -5.96 -9.73 -19.88
C ARG A 127 -5.31 -10.31 -21.15
N HIS A 128 -4.00 -10.52 -21.11
CA HIS A 128 -3.32 -11.45 -21.98
C HIS A 128 -3.06 -12.74 -21.21
N ARG A 129 -3.38 -13.91 -21.82
CA ARG A 129 -3.32 -15.23 -21.16
C ARG A 129 -1.93 -15.66 -20.65
N TYR A 130 -0.91 -14.87 -20.95
CA TYR A 130 0.50 -15.12 -20.65
C TYR A 130 1.15 -14.06 -19.76
N CYS A 131 0.44 -13.00 -19.35
CA CYS A 131 1.06 -11.91 -18.57
C CYS A 131 0.50 -11.89 -17.14
N PRO A 132 1.35 -11.98 -16.10
CA PRO A 132 0.94 -11.62 -14.75
C PRO A 132 0.54 -10.14 -14.74
N VAL A 133 -0.67 -9.84 -14.31
CA VAL A 133 -1.17 -8.47 -14.21
C VAL A 133 -1.29 -8.10 -12.75
N TYR A 134 -0.72 -6.97 -12.35
CA TYR A 134 -0.90 -6.40 -11.01
C TYR A 134 -2.01 -5.36 -11.01
N TYR A 135 -2.64 -5.17 -9.85
CA TYR A 135 -3.65 -4.14 -9.65
C TYR A 135 -2.99 -2.92 -9.01
N TYR A 136 -3.30 -1.71 -9.48
CA TYR A 136 -2.75 -0.51 -8.88
C TYR A 136 -3.66 0.72 -8.93
N TRP A 137 -3.55 1.49 -7.86
CA TRP A 137 -4.14 2.82 -7.72
C TRP A 137 -3.03 3.86 -7.76
N ALA A 138 -3.34 5.04 -8.27
CA ALA A 138 -2.44 6.17 -8.24
C ALA A 138 -3.16 7.40 -7.70
N GLY A 139 -2.43 8.31 -7.08
CA GLY A 139 -2.92 9.61 -6.65
C GLY A 139 -1.75 10.56 -6.37
N ALA A 140 -1.99 11.86 -6.46
CA ALA A 140 -0.99 12.87 -6.10
C ALA A 140 -1.29 13.42 -4.71
N VAL A 141 -0.29 13.50 -3.84
CA VAL A 141 -0.41 14.18 -2.54
C VAL A 141 -0.75 15.64 -2.79
N LEU A 142 -1.73 16.19 -2.06
CA LEU A 142 -2.06 17.61 -2.19
C LEU A 142 -0.84 18.50 -1.95
N SER A 143 -0.62 19.46 -2.84
CA SER A 143 0.48 20.43 -2.73
C SER A 143 0.37 21.35 -1.51
N THR A 144 -0.84 21.50 -0.98
CA THR A 144 -1.15 22.32 0.22
C THR A 144 -1.21 21.50 1.50
N LEU A 145 -0.98 20.18 1.43
CA LEU A 145 -1.05 19.33 2.61
C LEU A 145 0.06 19.69 3.59
N LYS A 146 -0.30 19.84 4.86
CA LYS A 146 0.66 20.18 5.91
C LYS A 146 1.58 18.98 6.21
N PRO A 147 2.82 19.22 6.70
CA PRO A 147 3.64 18.15 7.25
C PRO A 147 2.91 17.42 8.38
N GLY A 148 3.04 16.10 8.44
CA GLY A 148 2.31 15.27 9.38
C GLY A 148 2.33 13.79 9.03
N VAL A 149 1.73 12.96 9.89
CA VAL A 149 1.54 11.53 9.66
C VAL A 149 0.06 11.27 9.40
N TYR A 150 -0.25 10.69 8.25
CA TYR A 150 -1.61 10.44 7.78
C TYR A 150 -1.82 8.95 7.65
N ASN A 151 -2.48 8.36 8.64
CA ASN A 151 -2.83 6.95 8.64
C ASN A 151 -3.93 6.66 7.62
N TYR A 152 -3.91 5.47 7.04
CA TYR A 152 -4.99 5.02 6.18
C TYR A 152 -5.33 3.55 6.42
N ARG A 153 -6.59 3.22 6.17
CA ARG A 153 -7.07 1.85 6.07
C ARG A 153 -6.94 1.39 4.63
N PHE A 154 -6.21 0.29 4.42
CA PHE A 154 -6.07 -0.31 3.10
C PHE A 154 -7.10 -1.42 2.94
N VAL A 155 -8.12 -1.18 2.11
CA VAL A 155 -9.27 -2.07 1.92
C VAL A 155 -9.08 -2.89 0.66
N LEU A 156 -9.07 -4.21 0.81
CA LEU A 156 -8.84 -5.17 -0.26
C LEU A 156 -10.09 -5.99 -0.55
N GLU A 157 -10.33 -6.24 -1.83
CA GLU A 157 -11.25 -7.25 -2.33
C GLU A 157 -10.45 -8.50 -2.70
N LEU A 158 -10.78 -9.64 -2.10
CA LEU A 158 -10.15 -10.94 -2.35
C LEU A 158 -11.16 -11.90 -2.97
N GLU A 159 -10.73 -12.60 -4.01
CA GLU A 159 -11.50 -13.69 -4.58
C GLU A 159 -11.36 -14.96 -3.73
N GLN A 160 -12.47 -15.68 -3.60
CA GLN A 160 -12.51 -16.96 -2.90
C GLN A 160 -12.66 -18.07 -3.95
N GLU A 161 -11.74 -19.02 -3.94
CA GLU A 161 -11.77 -20.15 -4.88
C GLU A 161 -13.09 -20.93 -4.76
N GLY A 162 -13.71 -21.22 -5.90
CA GLY A 162 -14.98 -21.93 -5.97
C GLY A 162 -16.21 -21.15 -5.48
N LYS A 163 -16.06 -19.88 -5.06
CA LYS A 163 -17.17 -19.05 -4.59
C LYS A 163 -17.36 -17.80 -5.47
N LYS A 164 -18.62 -17.40 -5.64
CA LYS A 164 -18.97 -16.14 -6.29
C LYS A 164 -18.82 -14.92 -5.37
N GLU A 165 -18.94 -15.14 -4.07
CA GLU A 165 -18.85 -14.09 -3.06
C GLU A 165 -17.41 -13.59 -2.90
N LYS A 166 -17.26 -12.27 -2.96
CA LYS A 166 -16.00 -11.58 -2.68
C LYS A 166 -15.83 -11.40 -1.18
N LEU A 167 -14.59 -11.54 -0.71
CA LEU A 167 -14.22 -11.25 0.67
C LEU A 167 -13.57 -9.86 0.73
N TYR A 168 -14.10 -8.97 1.56
CA TYR A 168 -13.54 -7.65 1.77
C TYR A 168 -12.81 -7.63 3.11
N LEU A 169 -11.51 -7.38 3.08
CA LEU A 169 -10.68 -7.27 4.27
C LEU A 169 -9.98 -5.90 4.31
N HIS A 170 -9.55 -5.49 5.49
CA HIS A 170 -8.75 -4.29 5.65
C HIS A 170 -7.62 -4.49 6.66
N THR A 171 -6.62 -3.61 6.59
CA THR A 171 -5.45 -3.65 7.47
C THR A 171 -5.87 -3.35 8.92
N GLN A 172 -5.40 -4.18 9.86
CA GLN A 172 -5.65 -3.99 11.30
C GLN A 172 -4.69 -2.94 11.86
N GLU A 173 -3.39 -3.12 11.60
CA GLU A 173 -2.39 -2.08 11.81
C GLU A 173 -2.47 -1.09 10.64
N LYS A 174 -2.32 0.21 10.94
CA LYS A 174 -2.60 1.28 9.97
C LYS A 174 -1.31 1.68 9.24
N PRO A 175 -1.15 1.42 7.93
CA PRO A 175 -0.08 2.05 7.16
C PRO A 175 -0.29 3.58 7.10
N SER A 176 0.77 4.32 6.79
CA SER A 176 0.74 5.78 6.87
C SER A 176 1.60 6.48 5.83
N LEU A 177 1.22 7.72 5.51
CA LEU A 177 2.04 8.66 4.76
C LEU A 177 2.62 9.69 5.73
N LYS A 178 3.95 9.84 5.74
CA LYS A 178 4.64 10.89 6.47
C LYS A 178 5.02 12.01 5.53
N ILE A 179 4.27 13.10 5.59
CA ILE A 179 4.49 14.30 4.79
C ILE A 179 5.59 15.14 5.43
N ILE A 180 6.67 15.37 4.69
CA ILE A 180 7.78 16.23 5.10
C ILE A 180 7.74 17.56 4.36
N ASP A 181 8.23 18.62 5.02
CA ASP A 181 8.35 19.94 4.42
C ASP A 181 9.50 19.97 3.40
N LEU A 182 9.28 20.67 2.28
CA LEU A 182 10.29 20.98 1.27
C LEU A 182 11.33 21.98 1.78
N SER A 183 10.97 22.82 2.77
CA SER A 183 11.85 23.85 3.34
C SER A 183 12.91 23.28 4.30
N ALA A 184 12.66 22.07 4.84
CA ALA A 184 13.56 21.38 5.76
C ALA A 184 14.66 20.62 4.99
N GLY A 185 15.47 21.36 4.23
CA GLY A 185 16.64 20.82 3.56
C GLY A 185 17.78 20.54 4.54
N GLN A 186 17.94 19.28 4.96
CA GLN A 186 19.25 18.70 5.27
C GLN A 186 19.25 17.27 4.71
N TYR A 187 19.99 17.08 3.61
CA TYR A 187 20.40 15.76 3.11
C TYR A 187 21.68 15.35 3.83
#